data_AF-A0A522QI66-F1
#
_entry.id   AF-A0A522QI66-F1
#
_cell.length_a   1.000
_cell.length_b   1.000
_cell.length_c   1.000
_cell.angle_alpha   90.00
_cell.angle_beta   90.00
_cell.angle_gamma   90.00
#
_symmetry.space_group_name_H-M   'P 1'
#
loop_
_entity.id
_entity.type
_entity.pdbx_description
1 polymer ?
#
loop_
_entity_poly.entity_id
_entity_poly.type
_entity_poly.pdbx_seq_one_letter_code
_entity_poly.pdbx_strand_id
1 'polypeptide(L)'
;MKFRANRLFFLAGGSLLLAAAVAACGGGSSSSPSIPPGATPAPTSSPTTSPNPTASPSSAPAATWTFAGSTATLTGTAGQTPALVSLAAYHNISATIQFGTDSAGSGTLNVSDALNNGTDVTPSTLPQDTATAGTTPLIYVSVYNGSTTTVSFGSNSPKVTVTDSAGFGSATTCELDVYAKNGGSSPTWNSIGASGAISGTTVTLNPVAISGTVDFQPGQQIIAIACK
;
A
#
# COMPACT_ATOMS: atom_id res chain seq x y z
N MET A 1 -28.65 2.79 -46.22
CA MET A 1 -29.42 2.16 -45.13
C MET A 1 -28.61 2.31 -43.85
N LYS A 2 -29.09 3.13 -42.90
CA LYS A 2 -28.43 3.40 -41.62
C LYS A 2 -28.92 2.36 -40.60
N PHE A 3 -28.01 1.55 -40.07
CA PHE A 3 -28.25 0.78 -38.85
C PHE A 3 -27.36 1.34 -37.74
N ARG A 4 -28.00 1.98 -36.76
CA ARG A 4 -27.43 2.27 -35.44
C ARG A 4 -27.66 1.04 -34.58
N ALA A 5 -26.61 0.54 -33.93
CA ALA A 5 -26.74 -0.38 -32.82
C ALA A 5 -26.01 0.21 -31.61
N ASN A 6 -26.83 0.72 -30.71
CA ASN A 6 -26.50 1.24 -29.39
C ASN A 6 -26.08 0.05 -28.52
N ARG A 7 -24.86 0.03 -27.98
CA ARG A 7 -24.47 -0.93 -26.94
C ARG A 7 -24.22 -0.19 -25.63
N LEU A 8 -25.27 -0.23 -24.80
CA LEU A 8 -25.23 -0.12 -23.36
C LEU A 8 -24.20 -1.10 -22.79
N PHE A 9 -23.29 -0.64 -21.94
CA PHE A 9 -22.66 -1.49 -20.95
C PHE A 9 -22.85 -0.87 -19.55
N PHE A 10 -23.23 -1.75 -18.65
CA PHE A 10 -23.73 -1.52 -17.30
C PHE A 10 -22.68 -0.87 -16.38
N LEU A 11 -23.08 0.22 -15.71
CA LEU A 11 -22.48 0.65 -14.45
C LEU A 11 -22.92 -0.32 -13.35
N ALA A 12 -22.02 -1.20 -12.90
CA ALA A 12 -22.17 -1.89 -11.62
C ALA A 12 -21.45 -1.05 -10.55
N GLY A 13 -22.19 -0.14 -9.91
CA GLY A 13 -21.77 0.54 -8.70
C GLY A 13 -21.76 -0.46 -7.54
N GLY A 14 -20.56 -0.87 -7.11
CA GLY A 14 -20.35 -1.64 -5.90
C GLY A 14 -20.08 -0.69 -4.73
N SER A 15 -21.10 -0.44 -3.92
CA SER A 15 -20.96 0.23 -2.62
C SER A 15 -20.19 -0.68 -1.65
N LEU A 16 -19.09 -0.20 -1.07
CA LEU A 16 -18.47 -0.82 0.10
C LEU A 16 -18.65 0.06 1.34
N LEU A 17 -19.29 -0.51 2.34
CA LEU A 17 -19.47 0.01 3.70
C LEU A 17 -18.27 -0.40 4.55
N LEU A 18 -17.64 0.53 5.28
CA LEU A 18 -16.73 0.22 6.38
C LEU A 18 -17.38 0.58 7.72
N ALA A 19 -17.53 -0.45 8.56
CA ALA A 19 -18.04 -0.35 9.93
C ALA A 19 -16.96 0.20 10.88
N ALA A 20 -17.33 1.21 11.68
CA ALA A 20 -16.52 1.70 12.78
C ALA A 20 -16.75 0.84 14.03
N ALA A 21 -15.70 0.16 14.50
CA ALA A 21 -15.70 -0.47 15.82
C ALA A 21 -15.25 0.57 16.86
N VAL A 22 -16.20 1.20 17.55
CA VAL A 22 -15.93 1.95 18.78
C VAL A 22 -15.82 0.96 19.94
N ALA A 23 -14.59 0.75 20.41
CA ALA A 23 -14.34 0.13 21.70
C ALA A 23 -14.75 1.10 22.81
N ALA A 24 -15.99 0.97 23.29
CA ALA A 24 -16.43 1.61 24.52
C ALA A 24 -15.97 0.76 25.72
N CYS A 25 -14.80 1.10 26.24
CA CYS A 25 -14.44 0.82 27.62
C CYS A 25 -15.18 1.84 28.50
N GLY A 26 -16.08 1.40 29.37
CA GLY A 26 -16.71 2.32 30.31
C GLY A 26 -17.79 1.68 31.15
N GLY A 27 -17.63 1.80 32.47
CA GLY A 27 -18.76 1.88 33.40
C GLY A 27 -19.00 0.62 34.21
N GLY A 28 -18.28 0.51 35.34
CA GLY A 28 -18.63 -0.41 36.41
C GLY A 28 -20.02 -0.09 36.97
N SER A 29 -20.87 -1.11 37.06
CA SER A 29 -22.11 -1.06 37.81
C SER A 29 -21.80 -1.15 39.30
N SER A 30 -21.97 -0.03 40.00
CA SER A 30 -22.19 -0.02 41.45
C SER A 30 -23.55 -0.65 41.75
N SER A 31 -23.55 -1.89 42.22
CA SER A 31 -24.65 -2.48 42.97
C SER A 31 -24.16 -2.72 44.38
N SER A 32 -24.65 -1.89 45.31
CA SER A 32 -24.53 -2.09 46.75
C SER A 32 -25.61 -3.09 47.17
N PRO A 33 -25.28 -4.27 47.73
CA PRO A 33 -26.23 -5.07 48.46
C PRO A 33 -26.08 -4.78 49.95
N SER A 34 -27.17 -4.36 50.58
CA SER A 34 -27.32 -4.36 52.03
C SER A 34 -27.11 -5.78 52.58
N ILE A 35 -26.19 -5.93 53.54
CA ILE A 35 -26.00 -7.20 54.26
C ILE A 35 -26.67 -7.09 55.64
N PRO A 36 -27.57 -8.01 56.01
CA PRO A 36 -28.15 -8.09 57.35
C PRO A 36 -27.09 -8.49 58.40
N PRO A 37 -27.17 -8.03 59.66
CA PRO A 37 -26.17 -8.33 60.67
C PRO A 37 -26.31 -9.78 61.15
N GLY A 38 -25.32 -10.61 60.82
CA GLY A 38 -25.19 -11.97 61.38
C GLY A 38 -24.53 -12.96 60.42
N ALA A 39 -23.21 -12.88 60.23
CA ALA A 39 -22.44 -13.94 59.59
C ALA A 39 -21.00 -14.01 60.12
N THR A 40 -20.61 -15.22 60.54
CA THR A 40 -19.31 -15.68 61.04
C THR A 40 -18.16 -15.37 60.06
N PRO A 41 -16.92 -15.07 60.52
CA PRO A 41 -15.80 -14.77 59.62
C PRO A 41 -15.35 -16.02 58.85
N ALA A 42 -15.42 -15.99 57.52
CA ALA A 42 -14.77 -16.96 56.65
C ALA A 42 -13.29 -16.55 56.40
N PRO A 43 -12.35 -17.50 56.23
CA PRO A 43 -10.94 -17.17 56.07
C PRO A 43 -10.69 -16.44 54.74
N THR A 44 -9.85 -15.41 54.81
CA THR A 44 -9.43 -14.57 53.69
C THR A 44 -8.60 -15.37 52.69
N SER A 45 -9.11 -15.54 51.47
CA SER A 45 -8.37 -16.06 50.33
C SER A 45 -7.33 -15.05 49.86
N SER A 46 -6.08 -15.51 49.74
CA SER A 46 -4.93 -14.77 49.21
C SER A 46 -5.21 -14.27 47.79
N PRO A 47 -4.83 -13.03 47.42
CA PRO A 47 -4.97 -12.57 46.05
C PRO A 47 -4.01 -13.36 45.13
N THR A 48 -4.58 -14.04 44.14
CA THR A 48 -3.84 -14.62 43.03
C THR A 48 -3.33 -13.48 42.15
N THR A 49 -2.02 -13.28 42.12
CA THR A 49 -1.36 -12.40 41.15
C THR A 49 -1.56 -12.97 39.75
N SER A 50 -2.53 -12.44 39.02
CA SER A 50 -2.69 -12.72 37.59
C SER A 50 -1.46 -12.17 36.85
N PRO A 51 -0.72 -12.99 36.08
CA PRO A 51 0.39 -12.47 35.28
C PRO A 51 -0.17 -11.51 34.23
N ASN A 52 0.27 -10.25 34.30
CA ASN A 52 0.03 -9.26 33.27
C ASN A 52 0.57 -9.81 31.93
N PRO A 53 -0.23 -9.90 30.86
CA PRO A 53 0.29 -10.32 29.57
C PRO A 53 1.37 -9.33 29.16
N THR A 54 2.61 -9.80 29.09
CA THR A 54 3.71 -9.01 28.57
C THR A 54 3.40 -8.78 27.09
N ALA A 55 3.10 -7.55 26.70
CA ALA A 55 2.89 -7.20 25.31
C ALA A 55 4.14 -7.62 24.52
N SER A 56 3.98 -8.62 23.65
CA SER A 56 5.05 -9.02 22.73
C SER A 56 5.41 -7.82 21.86
N PRO A 57 6.69 -7.49 21.64
CA PRO A 57 7.05 -6.43 20.71
C PRO A 57 6.51 -6.83 19.33
N SER A 58 5.56 -6.04 18.81
CA SER A 58 5.13 -6.14 17.43
C SER A 58 6.29 -5.69 16.55
N SER A 59 7.18 -6.62 16.20
CA SER A 59 8.25 -6.36 15.25
C SER A 59 7.61 -6.05 13.90
N ALA A 60 8.07 -4.98 13.24
CA ALA A 60 7.64 -4.69 11.88
C ALA A 60 7.86 -5.92 10.98
N PRO A 61 6.93 -6.23 10.08
CA PRO A 61 7.06 -7.37 9.19
C PRO A 61 8.31 -7.21 8.31
N ALA A 62 9.04 -8.31 8.12
CA ALA A 62 10.17 -8.34 7.19
C ALA A 62 9.69 -8.11 5.75
N ALA A 63 10.53 -7.48 4.93
CA ALA A 63 10.30 -7.45 3.49
C ALA A 63 10.30 -8.87 2.94
N THR A 64 9.30 -9.20 2.12
CA THR A 64 9.16 -10.52 1.50
C THR A 64 10.18 -10.69 0.36
N TRP A 65 10.45 -9.61 -0.38
CA TRP A 65 11.32 -9.60 -1.55
C TRP A 65 12.43 -8.57 -1.42
N THR A 66 13.62 -8.92 -1.88
CA THR A 66 14.74 -7.99 -2.09
C THR A 66 14.84 -7.67 -3.57
N PHE A 67 15.01 -6.38 -3.88
CA PHE A 67 15.06 -5.83 -5.23
C PHE A 67 16.50 -5.40 -5.54
N ALA A 68 17.05 -5.84 -6.68
CA ALA A 68 18.46 -5.70 -7.01
C ALA A 68 18.88 -4.32 -7.55
N GLY A 69 17.91 -3.48 -7.92
CA GLY A 69 18.17 -2.16 -8.49
C GLY A 69 18.56 -1.10 -7.47
N SER A 70 18.27 0.14 -7.83
CA SER A 70 18.47 1.30 -6.97
C SER A 70 17.55 1.25 -5.75
N THR A 71 18.05 1.73 -4.62
CA THR A 71 17.24 1.97 -3.42
C THR A 71 17.36 3.43 -2.99
N ALA A 72 16.24 4.03 -2.65
CA ALA A 72 16.16 5.38 -2.11
C ALA A 72 15.18 5.42 -0.93
N THR A 73 15.27 6.48 -0.14
CA THR A 73 14.41 6.68 1.02
C THR A 73 13.39 7.77 0.74
N LEU A 74 12.13 7.46 1.00
CA LEU A 74 11.01 8.40 0.98
C LEU A 74 10.66 8.79 2.41
N THR A 75 10.69 10.08 2.72
CA THR A 75 10.23 10.59 4.01
C THR A 75 8.96 11.40 3.82
N GLY A 76 7.88 10.92 4.43
CA GLY A 76 6.62 11.65 4.56
C GLY A 76 6.57 12.41 5.87
N THR A 77 6.19 13.68 5.81
CA THR A 77 5.83 14.48 7.00
C THR A 77 4.37 14.87 6.86
N ALA A 78 3.60 14.74 7.93
CA ALA A 78 2.18 15.08 7.92
C ALA A 78 1.96 16.53 7.50
N GLY A 79 1.04 16.75 6.55
CA GLY A 79 0.71 18.09 6.03
C GLY A 79 1.77 18.70 5.12
N GLN A 80 2.77 17.94 4.66
CA GLN A 80 3.79 18.39 3.71
C GLN A 80 3.80 17.49 2.48
N THR A 81 4.05 18.07 1.30
CA THR A 81 4.38 17.26 0.11
C THR A 81 5.68 16.51 0.37
N PRO A 82 5.70 15.17 0.24
CA PRO A 82 6.94 14.42 0.33
C PRO A 82 7.92 14.84 -0.76
N ALA A 83 9.21 14.78 -0.44
CA ALA A 83 10.26 15.00 -1.44
C ALA A 83 10.13 13.98 -2.58
N LEU A 84 10.51 14.41 -3.78
CA LEU A 84 10.63 13.52 -4.94
C LEU A 84 11.63 12.41 -4.62
N VAL A 85 11.21 11.16 -4.80
CA VAL A 85 12.12 10.00 -4.73
C VAL A 85 12.64 9.75 -6.13
N SER A 86 13.96 9.61 -6.25
CA SER A 86 14.61 9.28 -7.52
C SER A 86 15.35 7.96 -7.36
N LEU A 87 15.02 6.99 -8.21
CA LEU A 87 15.73 5.73 -8.35
C LEU A 87 16.71 5.87 -9.51
N ALA A 88 17.98 5.56 -9.24
CA ALA A 88 19.03 5.61 -10.24
C ALA A 88 18.78 4.57 -11.34
N ALA A 89 19.34 4.80 -12.53
CA ALA A 89 19.14 3.91 -13.64
C ALA A 89 19.65 2.49 -13.34
N TYR A 90 18.77 1.51 -13.40
CA TYR A 90 19.07 0.08 -13.38
C TYR A 90 18.74 -0.50 -14.75
N HIS A 91 19.73 -1.03 -15.46
CA HIS A 91 19.59 -1.50 -16.85
C HIS A 91 18.93 -0.47 -17.79
N ASN A 92 19.41 0.78 -17.76
CA ASN A 92 18.90 1.91 -18.57
C ASN A 92 17.54 2.48 -18.17
N ILE A 93 16.88 1.91 -17.16
CA ILE A 93 15.57 2.35 -16.69
C ILE A 93 15.73 3.06 -15.35
N SER A 94 15.23 4.28 -15.26
CA SER A 94 15.16 5.07 -14.02
C SER A 94 13.74 5.51 -13.75
N ALA A 95 13.41 5.75 -12.48
CA ALA A 95 12.09 6.19 -12.08
C ALA A 95 12.16 7.32 -11.04
N THR A 96 11.23 8.27 -11.15
CA THR A 96 10.97 9.25 -10.11
C THR A 96 9.52 9.16 -9.65
N ILE A 97 9.31 9.30 -8.34
CA ILE A 97 8.02 9.08 -7.69
C ILE A 97 7.72 10.27 -6.78
N GLN A 98 6.58 10.90 -7.00
CA GLN A 98 6.11 12.03 -6.20
C GLN A 98 4.70 11.78 -5.69
N PHE A 99 4.54 11.80 -4.36
CA PHE A 99 3.25 11.73 -3.70
C PHE A 99 2.66 13.12 -3.46
N GLY A 100 1.34 13.20 -3.27
CA GLY A 100 0.61 14.45 -3.02
C GLY A 100 0.83 15.04 -1.62
N THR A 101 0.22 16.21 -1.38
CA THR A 101 0.28 17.00 -0.12
C THR A 101 -0.49 16.41 1.06
N ASP A 102 -1.41 15.47 0.84
CA ASP A 102 -2.48 15.18 1.79
C ASP A 102 -2.13 13.99 2.72
N SER A 103 -0.95 14.03 3.31
CA SER A 103 -0.49 12.99 4.24
C SER A 103 -1.15 13.14 5.62
N ALA A 104 -1.91 12.13 6.04
CA ALA A 104 -2.42 12.00 7.41
C ALA A 104 -1.41 11.35 8.37
N GLY A 105 -0.15 11.17 7.96
CA GLY A 105 0.88 10.49 8.74
C GLY A 105 2.30 10.94 8.41
N SER A 106 3.23 10.57 9.28
CA SER A 106 4.68 10.78 9.09
C SER A 106 5.41 9.44 9.15
N GLY A 107 6.42 9.27 8.31
CA GLY A 107 7.25 8.07 8.35
C GLY A 107 8.26 8.01 7.23
N THR A 108 9.04 6.94 7.26
CA THR A 108 10.11 6.69 6.30
C THR A 108 9.86 5.36 5.61
N LEU A 109 9.91 5.36 4.30
CA LEU A 109 9.73 4.20 3.44
C LEU A 109 11.00 3.97 2.63
N ASN A 110 11.42 2.72 2.51
CA ASN A 110 12.46 2.35 1.55
C ASN A 110 11.80 2.03 0.22
N VAL A 111 12.29 2.65 -0.84
CA VAL A 111 11.79 2.49 -2.20
C VAL A 111 12.91 1.88 -3.02
N SER A 112 12.66 0.73 -3.63
CA SER A 112 13.68 0.01 -4.40
C SER A 112 13.10 -0.52 -5.70
N ASP A 113 13.87 -0.53 -6.79
CA ASP A 113 13.43 -1.07 -8.08
C ASP A 113 14.13 -2.37 -8.49
N ALA A 114 13.48 -3.07 -9.40
CA ALA A 114 13.96 -4.26 -10.06
C ALA A 114 13.26 -4.38 -11.41
N LEU A 115 13.89 -5.06 -12.36
CA LEU A 115 13.21 -5.43 -13.60
C LEU A 115 12.52 -6.79 -13.41
N ASN A 116 11.64 -7.13 -14.35
CA ASN A 116 11.07 -8.49 -14.43
C ASN A 116 12.05 -9.48 -15.08
N ASN A 117 13.32 -9.46 -14.67
CA ASN A 117 14.33 -10.40 -15.13
C ASN A 117 14.67 -11.31 -13.95
N GLY A 118 14.49 -12.62 -14.09
CA GLY A 118 14.23 -13.56 -12.98
C GLY A 118 15.22 -13.60 -11.80
N THR A 119 16.37 -12.94 -11.88
CA THR A 119 17.34 -12.81 -10.78
C THR A 119 17.29 -11.48 -10.03
N ASP A 120 16.58 -10.48 -10.55
CA ASP A 120 16.55 -9.11 -10.00
C ASP A 120 15.69 -9.00 -8.74
N VAL A 121 14.88 -10.02 -8.45
CA VAL A 121 14.08 -10.11 -7.24
C VAL A 121 14.38 -11.41 -6.52
N THR A 122 14.62 -11.35 -5.21
CA THR A 122 14.86 -12.53 -4.37
C THR A 122 13.83 -12.62 -3.24
N PRO A 123 13.07 -13.71 -3.10
CA PRO A 123 13.05 -14.89 -3.97
C PRO A 123 12.48 -14.57 -5.37
N SER A 124 12.89 -15.35 -6.39
CA SER A 124 12.72 -15.11 -7.84
C SER A 124 11.29 -15.24 -8.38
N THR A 125 10.28 -15.04 -7.55
CA THR A 125 8.87 -15.11 -7.94
C THR A 125 8.12 -13.94 -7.32
N LEU A 126 8.02 -12.86 -8.09
CA LEU A 126 6.94 -11.88 -7.89
C LEU A 126 5.62 -12.49 -8.39
N PRO A 127 4.50 -12.18 -7.74
CA PRO A 127 3.19 -12.49 -8.30
C PRO A 127 3.06 -11.87 -9.69
N GLN A 128 2.66 -12.66 -10.68
CA GLN A 128 2.41 -12.15 -12.02
C GLN A 128 1.41 -10.99 -11.95
N ASP A 129 1.74 -9.89 -12.59
CA ASP A 129 0.81 -8.78 -12.76
C ASP A 129 -0.37 -9.22 -13.62
N THR A 130 -1.55 -9.25 -13.01
CA THR A 130 -2.82 -9.60 -13.67
C THR A 130 -3.74 -8.40 -13.85
N ALA A 131 -3.33 -7.20 -13.40
CA ALA A 131 -4.14 -5.99 -13.53
C ALA A 131 -4.10 -5.47 -14.97
N THR A 132 -2.92 -5.46 -15.59
CA THR A 132 -2.78 -5.20 -17.03
C THR A 132 -2.58 -6.51 -17.80
N ALA A 133 -3.62 -6.94 -18.51
CA ALA A 133 -3.56 -8.19 -19.28
C ALA A 133 -2.52 -8.12 -20.42
N GLY A 134 -1.72 -9.17 -20.56
CA GLY A 134 -0.88 -9.42 -21.74
C GLY A 134 0.39 -8.54 -21.85
N THR A 135 0.75 -7.81 -20.81
CA THR A 135 2.00 -7.02 -20.77
C THR A 135 2.90 -7.46 -19.64
N THR A 136 4.20 -7.45 -19.91
CA THR A 136 5.23 -7.68 -18.88
C THR A 136 5.59 -6.33 -18.30
N PRO A 137 5.58 -6.15 -16.96
CA PRO A 137 6.04 -4.91 -16.35
C PRO A 137 7.46 -4.58 -16.79
N LEU A 138 7.66 -3.31 -17.17
CA LEU A 138 8.97 -2.77 -17.52
C LEU A 138 9.85 -2.70 -16.26
N ILE A 139 9.26 -2.22 -15.16
CA ILE A 139 9.91 -2.02 -13.87
C ILE A 139 8.92 -2.34 -12.76
N TYR A 140 9.42 -3.00 -11.72
CA TYR A 140 8.75 -3.11 -10.45
C TYR A 140 9.41 -2.18 -9.44
N VAL A 141 8.59 -1.51 -8.63
CA VAL A 141 9.05 -0.71 -7.51
C VAL A 141 8.47 -1.29 -6.24
N SER A 142 9.35 -1.72 -5.33
CA SER A 142 8.97 -2.05 -3.97
C SER A 142 8.93 -0.80 -3.12
N VAL A 143 7.88 -0.66 -2.32
CA VAL A 143 7.79 0.31 -1.23
C VAL A 143 7.67 -0.48 0.08
N TYR A 144 8.72 -0.41 0.91
CA TYR A 144 8.80 -1.09 2.19
C TYR A 144 8.65 -0.12 3.35
N ASN A 145 7.62 -0.36 4.17
CA ASN A 145 7.42 0.26 5.46
C ASN A 145 7.93 -0.66 6.58
N GLY A 146 9.15 -0.39 7.04
CA GLY A 146 9.76 -1.10 8.17
C GLY A 146 9.32 -0.59 9.56
N SER A 147 8.32 0.30 9.63
CA SER A 147 7.76 0.78 10.89
C SER A 147 6.56 -0.07 11.35
N THR A 148 6.02 0.24 12.52
CA THR A 148 4.81 -0.40 13.07
C THR A 148 3.53 0.37 12.76
N THR A 149 3.63 1.51 12.06
CA THR A 149 2.51 2.42 11.78
C THR A 149 2.29 2.59 10.29
N THR A 150 1.05 2.80 9.87
CA THR A 150 0.73 3.15 8.49
C THR A 150 1.23 4.55 8.13
N VAL A 151 1.78 4.70 6.92
CA VAL A 151 2.12 6.00 6.33
C VAL A 151 1.15 6.29 5.19
N SER A 152 0.47 7.44 5.22
CA SER A 152 -0.60 7.79 4.26
C SER A 152 -0.22 9.00 3.41
N PHE A 153 -0.58 9.00 2.12
CA PHE A 153 -0.22 10.05 1.15
C PHE A 153 -1.39 10.59 0.32
N GLY A 154 -2.53 10.84 0.96
CA GLY A 154 -3.67 11.48 0.32
C GLY A 154 -4.46 10.57 -0.61
N SER A 155 -5.41 11.15 -1.34
CA SER A 155 -6.39 10.41 -2.14
C SER A 155 -6.08 10.36 -3.65
N ASN A 156 -4.84 10.62 -4.03
CA ASN A 156 -4.39 10.52 -5.42
C ASN A 156 -3.21 9.54 -5.51
N SER A 157 -3.14 8.78 -6.59
CA SER A 157 -1.96 7.97 -6.91
C SER A 157 -0.70 8.83 -7.00
N PRO A 158 0.50 8.28 -6.77
CA PRO A 158 1.72 9.04 -7.02
C PRO A 158 1.83 9.44 -8.49
N LYS A 159 2.45 10.59 -8.75
CA LYS A 159 3.02 10.89 -10.05
C LYS A 159 4.26 10.05 -10.22
N VAL A 160 4.35 9.32 -11.32
CA VAL A 160 5.52 8.49 -11.63
C VAL A 160 6.05 8.88 -13.00
N THR A 161 7.34 9.21 -13.08
CA THR A 161 8.02 9.42 -14.35
C THR A 161 9.08 8.34 -14.52
N VAL A 162 8.95 7.53 -15.57
CA VAL A 162 9.91 6.50 -15.93
C VAL A 162 10.67 6.95 -17.18
N THR A 163 11.99 6.77 -17.16
CA THR A 163 12.84 7.00 -18.33
C THR A 163 13.59 5.72 -18.65
N ASP A 164 13.41 5.24 -19.88
CA ASP A 164 14.18 4.14 -20.46
C ASP A 164 15.08 4.70 -21.56
N SER A 165 16.39 4.79 -21.29
CA SER A 165 17.34 5.33 -22.28
C SER A 165 17.58 4.39 -23.47
N ALA A 166 17.16 3.13 -23.40
CA ALA A 166 17.11 2.23 -24.55
C ALA A 166 15.81 2.39 -25.38
N GLY A 167 14.80 3.07 -24.81
CA GLY A 167 13.51 3.33 -25.41
C GLY A 167 12.50 2.19 -25.21
N PHE A 168 11.21 2.52 -25.29
CA PHE A 168 10.11 1.60 -24.97
C PHE A 168 9.70 0.64 -26.11
N GLY A 169 10.56 0.46 -27.13
CA GLY A 169 10.24 -0.34 -28.30
C GLY A 169 9.01 0.16 -29.06
N SER A 170 8.00 -0.70 -29.22
CA SER A 170 6.73 -0.37 -29.89
C SER A 170 5.65 0.15 -28.95
N ALA A 171 5.91 0.21 -27.63
CA ALA A 171 4.93 0.68 -26.69
C ALA A 171 4.62 2.16 -26.90
N THR A 172 3.36 2.52 -26.70
CA THR A 172 2.84 3.89 -26.85
C THR A 172 2.30 4.46 -25.55
N THR A 173 1.95 3.60 -24.59
CA THR A 173 1.46 4.00 -23.27
C THR A 173 2.05 3.13 -22.19
N CYS A 174 2.14 3.66 -20.97
CA CYS A 174 2.35 2.86 -19.78
C CYS A 174 1.22 3.06 -18.77
N GLU A 175 1.05 2.10 -17.90
CA GLU A 175 0.02 2.04 -16.85
C GLU A 175 0.66 1.66 -15.52
N LEU A 176 0.03 2.10 -14.42
CA LEU A 176 0.47 1.82 -13.06
C LEU A 176 -0.51 0.86 -12.38
N ASP A 177 0.05 -0.26 -11.92
CA ASP A 177 -0.66 -1.27 -11.14
C ASP A 177 0.00 -1.44 -9.76
N VAL A 178 -0.80 -1.84 -8.77
CA VAL A 178 -0.34 -1.98 -7.38
C VAL A 178 -0.71 -3.35 -6.83
N TYR A 179 0.27 -4.01 -6.22
CA TYR A 179 0.11 -5.22 -5.43
C TYR A 179 0.10 -4.86 -3.93
N ALA A 180 -1.10 -4.82 -3.35
CA ALA A 180 -1.30 -4.41 -1.95
C ALA A 180 -2.51 -5.10 -1.31
N LYS A 181 -2.56 -5.06 0.03
CA LYS A 181 -3.70 -5.54 0.83
C LYS A 181 -4.79 -4.47 0.88
N ASN A 182 -5.67 -4.44 -0.13
CA ASN A 182 -6.78 -3.48 -0.22
C ASN A 182 -7.97 -3.88 0.68
N GLY A 183 -7.75 -3.91 2.00
CA GLY A 183 -8.75 -4.32 2.99
C GLY A 183 -9.01 -5.84 3.05
N GLY A 184 -8.43 -6.62 2.15
CA GLY A 184 -8.42 -8.08 2.18
C GLY A 184 -7.30 -8.67 3.05
N SER A 185 -7.39 -9.97 3.33
CA SER A 185 -6.36 -10.70 4.10
C SER A 185 -5.07 -10.94 3.30
N SER A 186 -5.16 -10.94 1.97
CA SER A 186 -4.05 -11.21 1.05
C SER A 186 -3.90 -10.09 0.01
N PRO A 187 -2.66 -9.77 -0.40
CA PRO A 187 -2.43 -8.76 -1.42
C PRO A 187 -2.85 -9.27 -2.81
N THR A 188 -3.40 -8.36 -3.61
CA THR A 188 -3.81 -8.61 -5.00
C THR A 188 -3.32 -7.49 -5.91
N TRP A 189 -3.18 -7.77 -7.21
CA TRP A 189 -2.91 -6.75 -8.22
C TRP A 189 -4.19 -5.96 -8.50
N ASN A 190 -4.06 -4.64 -8.50
CA ASN A 190 -5.15 -3.71 -8.78
C ASN A 190 -4.64 -2.63 -9.71
N SER A 191 -5.41 -2.37 -10.77
CA SER A 191 -5.12 -1.22 -11.61
C SER A 191 -5.62 0.05 -10.95
N ILE A 192 -4.74 1.05 -10.90
CA ILE A 192 -5.07 2.35 -10.31
C ILE A 192 -5.72 3.27 -11.36
N GLY A 193 -5.64 2.91 -12.65
CA GLY A 193 -6.15 3.72 -13.75
C GLY A 193 -5.24 4.90 -14.12
N ALA A 194 -4.08 5.04 -13.47
CA ALA A 194 -3.06 6.00 -13.88
C ALA A 194 -2.34 5.48 -15.13
N SER A 195 -2.34 6.29 -16.19
CA SER A 195 -1.69 5.99 -17.46
C SER A 195 -0.99 7.23 -18.01
N GLY A 196 -0.09 7.00 -18.98
CA GLY A 196 0.73 8.05 -19.57
C GLY A 196 1.21 7.65 -20.95
N ALA A 197 1.12 8.58 -21.90
CA ALA A 197 1.67 8.39 -23.22
C ALA A 197 3.20 8.48 -23.19
N ILE A 198 3.86 7.61 -23.95
CA ILE A 198 5.31 7.64 -24.13
C ILE A 198 5.69 8.83 -25.01
N SER A 199 6.70 9.58 -24.57
CA SER A 199 7.29 10.71 -25.29
C SER A 199 8.80 10.53 -25.36
N GLY A 200 9.30 10.06 -26.51
CA GLY A 200 10.70 9.71 -26.67
C GLY A 200 11.11 8.57 -25.73
N THR A 201 12.05 8.84 -24.83
CA THR A 201 12.56 7.89 -23.83
C THR A 201 11.89 8.03 -22.48
N THR A 202 10.83 8.84 -22.35
CA THR A 202 10.18 9.11 -21.07
C THR A 202 8.67 8.88 -21.13
N VAL A 203 8.10 8.39 -20.04
CA VAL A 203 6.65 8.37 -19.79
C VAL A 203 6.37 9.02 -18.44
N THR A 204 5.30 9.80 -18.37
CA THR A 204 4.81 10.36 -17.10
C THR A 204 3.38 9.89 -16.85
N LEU A 205 3.21 9.12 -15.79
CA LEU A 205 1.94 8.67 -15.23
C LEU A 205 1.46 9.76 -14.27
N ASN A 206 0.42 10.49 -14.67
CA ASN A 206 -0.11 11.57 -13.85
C ASN A 206 -0.96 11.00 -12.69
N PRO A 207 -1.00 11.70 -11.53
CA PRO A 207 -1.87 11.32 -10.42
C PRO A 207 -3.33 11.18 -10.87
N VAL A 208 -3.98 10.11 -10.42
CA VAL A 208 -5.42 9.93 -10.55
C VAL A 208 -6.05 9.80 -9.17
N ALA A 209 -7.27 10.29 -9.02
CA ALA A 209 -8.02 10.15 -7.78
C ALA A 209 -8.34 8.67 -7.53
N ILE A 210 -8.11 8.23 -6.29
CA ILE A 210 -8.44 6.88 -5.83
C ILE A 210 -9.54 6.91 -4.79
N SER A 211 -10.23 5.78 -4.61
CA SER A 211 -11.19 5.62 -3.52
C SER A 211 -10.43 5.35 -2.22
N GLY A 212 -10.27 6.38 -1.37
CA GLY A 212 -9.58 6.29 -0.08
C GLY A 212 -8.25 7.03 -0.06
N THR A 213 -7.30 6.53 0.71
CA THR A 213 -5.95 7.10 0.87
C THR A 213 -4.89 6.12 0.39
N VAL A 214 -3.79 6.66 -0.16
CA VAL A 214 -2.60 5.88 -0.49
C VAL A 214 -1.89 5.52 0.82
N ASP A 215 -2.15 4.32 1.31
CA ASP A 215 -1.67 3.86 2.61
C ASP A 215 -0.61 2.77 2.48
N PHE A 216 0.56 3.04 3.05
CA PHE A 216 1.64 2.07 3.23
C PHE A 216 1.58 1.52 4.64
N GLN A 217 0.84 0.43 4.82
CA GLN A 217 0.84 -0.36 6.06
C GLN A 217 2.22 -0.97 6.33
N PRO A 218 2.54 -1.35 7.60
CA PRO A 218 3.73 -2.12 7.91
C PRO A 218 3.91 -3.31 6.95
N GLY A 219 5.07 -3.39 6.31
CA GLY A 219 5.40 -4.41 5.32
C GLY A 219 5.69 -3.84 3.94
N GLN A 220 5.52 -4.70 2.94
CA GLN A 220 5.96 -4.42 1.58
C GLN A 220 4.79 -4.38 0.61
N GLN A 221 4.75 -3.35 -0.21
CA GLN A 221 3.85 -3.21 -1.36
C GLN A 221 4.68 -3.10 -2.63
N ILE A 222 4.13 -3.59 -3.75
CA ILE A 222 4.79 -3.52 -5.04
C ILE A 222 3.96 -2.66 -5.99
N ILE A 223 4.63 -1.80 -6.74
CA ILE A 223 4.07 -1.06 -7.87
C ILE A 223 4.67 -1.67 -9.13
N ALA A 224 3.86 -1.95 -10.14
CA ALA A 224 4.29 -2.34 -11.47
C ALA A 224 4.01 -1.19 -12.44
N ILE A 225 4.98 -0.89 -13.30
CA ILE A 225 4.76 -0.03 -14.47
C ILE A 225 4.85 -0.91 -15.71
N ALA A 226 3.73 -1.13 -16.38
CA ALA A 226 3.62 -1.93 -17.59
C ALA A 226 3.43 -1.03 -18.81
N CYS A 227 4.11 -1.31 -19.91
CA CYS A 227 4.06 -0.50 -21.14
C CYS A 227 3.59 -1.34 -22.34
N LYS A 228 2.67 -0.78 -23.15
CA LYS A 228 2.03 -1.43 -24.31
C LYS A 228 1.90 -0.51 -25.51
#